data_AF-A0A3D3URV1-F1
#
_entry.id   AF-A0A3D3URV1-F1
#
_cell.length_a   1.000
_cell.length_b   1.000
_cell.length_c   1.000
_cell.angle_alpha   90.00
_cell.angle_beta   90.00
_cell.angle_gamma   90.00
#
_symmetry.space_group_name_H-M   'P 1'
#
loop_
_entity.id
_entity.type
_entity.pdbx_description
1 polymer ?
#
loop_
_entity_poly.entity_id
_entity_poly.type
_entity_poly.pdbx_seq_one_letter_code
_entity_poly.pdbx_strand_id
1 'polypeptide(L)'
;MVFAFVAIWLAPKLGDPNISNSIFTIIQEVQGLLSPGILAVFAFGLIVKKAPPMAGVAGLLTNIVCYGGMYLLGRYNIGPEIQFLNRMAICFGINIVVMTIITVLKPMDKPIVFEKKTALNLKSSRGAFMAGIVVVVITLILYLLFSPIGLAK
;
A
#
# COMPACT_ATOMS: atom_id res chain seq x y z
N MET A 1 -17.65 -3.57 22.28
CA MET A 1 -18.69 -2.53 22.52
C MET A 1 -18.12 -1.12 22.41
N VAL A 2 -17.01 -0.78 23.07
CA VAL A 2 -16.40 0.57 22.99
C VAL A 2 -16.10 1.03 21.55
N PHE A 3 -15.51 0.18 20.71
CA PHE A 3 -15.25 0.50 19.30
C PHE A 3 -16.53 0.84 18.50
N ALA A 4 -17.65 0.19 18.81
CA ALA A 4 -18.92 0.44 18.14
C ALA A 4 -19.48 1.82 18.51
N PHE A 5 -19.38 2.22 19.77
CA PHE A 5 -19.77 3.56 20.21
C PHE A 5 -18.92 4.66 19.54
N VAL A 6 -17.61 4.46 19.44
CA VAL A 6 -16.72 5.38 18.72
C VAL A 6 -17.10 5.48 17.24
N ALA A 7 -17.39 4.35 16.59
CA ALA A 7 -17.80 4.33 15.18
C ALA A 7 -19.13 5.06 14.94
N ILE A 8 -20.14 4.83 15.79
CA ILE A 8 -21.45 5.51 15.71
C ILE A 8 -21.28 7.02 15.87
N TRP A 9 -20.38 7.45 16.76
CA TRP A 9 -20.11 8.88 16.98
C TRP A 9 -19.30 9.52 15.84
N LEU A 10 -18.37 8.78 15.23
CA LEU A 10 -17.52 9.27 14.14
C LEU A 10 -18.26 9.31 12.80
N ALA A 11 -19.17 8.38 12.55
CA ALA A 11 -19.93 8.25 11.31
C ALA A 11 -20.60 9.56 10.82
N PRO A 12 -21.37 10.31 11.64
CA PRO A 12 -21.99 11.56 11.18
C PRO A 12 -20.96 12.64 10.83
N LYS A 13 -19.77 12.63 11.47
CA LYS A 13 -18.69 13.57 11.14
C LYS A 13 -17.98 13.24 9.84
N LEU A 14 -17.97 11.97 9.43
CA LEU A 14 -17.38 11.54 8.15
C LEU A 14 -18.31 11.76 6.96
N GLY A 15 -19.61 11.86 7.20
CA GLY A 15 -20.63 12.15 6.18
C GLY A 15 -20.93 13.64 5.98
N ASP A 16 -20.25 14.52 6.73
CA ASP A 16 -20.43 15.97 6.59
C ASP A 16 -19.75 16.46 5.28
N PRO A 17 -20.51 17.04 4.34
CA PRO A 17 -19.97 17.51 3.06
C PRO A 17 -18.92 18.64 3.21
N ASN A 18 -18.78 19.24 4.39
CA ASN A 18 -17.75 20.25 4.67
C ASN A 18 -16.34 19.66 4.89
N ILE A 19 -16.20 18.33 5.05
CA ILE A 19 -14.92 17.67 5.35
C ILE A 19 -14.28 17.06 4.09
N SER A 20 -15.06 16.48 3.19
CA SER A 20 -14.62 16.00 1.88
C SER A 20 -15.82 15.69 0.99
N ASN A 21 -15.71 15.96 -0.31
CA ASN A 21 -16.73 15.62 -1.30
C ASN A 21 -16.92 14.10 -1.50
N SER A 22 -16.03 13.27 -0.96
CA SER A 22 -16.11 11.81 -1.08
C SER A 22 -15.55 11.07 0.14
N ILE A 23 -16.41 10.27 0.78
CA ILE A 23 -16.06 9.37 1.89
C ILE A 23 -14.95 8.39 1.46
N PHE A 24 -14.97 7.94 0.20
CA PHE A 24 -13.95 7.05 -0.34
C PHE A 24 -12.56 7.68 -0.34
N THR A 25 -12.47 8.99 -0.63
CA THR A 25 -11.20 9.72 -0.56
C THR A 25 -10.69 9.77 0.88
N ILE A 26 -11.55 10.07 1.86
CA ILE A 26 -11.16 10.08 3.28
C ILE A 26 -10.61 8.71 3.69
N ILE A 27 -11.33 7.65 3.35
CA ILE A 27 -10.93 6.27 3.68
C ILE A 27 -9.58 5.94 3.05
N GLN A 28 -9.36 6.25 1.78
CA GLN A 28 -8.10 5.96 1.10
C GLN A 28 -6.94 6.80 1.64
N GLU A 29 -7.19 8.05 2.04
CA GLU A 29 -6.18 8.90 2.66
C GLU A 29 -5.72 8.36 4.00
N VAL A 30 -6.66 7.94 4.86
CA VAL A 30 -6.33 7.33 6.15
C VAL A 30 -5.59 6.00 5.96
N GLN A 31 -6.03 5.17 5.02
CA GLN A 31 -5.35 3.90 4.71
C GLN A 31 -3.95 4.12 4.13
N GLY A 32 -3.73 5.19 3.38
CA GLY A 32 -2.42 5.55 2.83
C GLY A 32 -1.35 5.82 3.90
N LEU A 33 -1.75 6.15 5.13
CA LEU A 33 -0.83 6.38 6.25
C LEU A 33 -0.11 5.11 6.71
N LEU A 34 -0.68 3.92 6.47
CA LEU A 34 -0.16 2.64 6.95
C LEU A 34 0.11 1.65 5.81
N SER A 35 -0.82 1.53 4.86
CA SER A 35 -0.82 0.51 3.80
C SER A 35 0.49 0.44 2.98
N PRO A 36 1.01 1.53 2.38
CA PRO A 36 2.23 1.46 1.57
C PRO A 36 3.47 1.08 2.38
N GLY A 37 3.56 1.48 3.65
CA GLY A 37 4.67 1.09 4.53
C GLY A 37 4.65 -0.38 4.87
N ILE A 38 3.48 -0.91 5.24
CA ILE A 38 3.30 -2.34 5.50
C ILE A 38 3.64 -3.16 4.24
N LEU A 39 3.11 -2.77 3.08
CA LEU A 39 3.38 -3.42 1.81
C LEU A 39 4.88 -3.40 1.47
N ALA A 40 5.57 -2.27 1.66
CA ALA A 40 7.00 -2.16 1.46
C ALA A 40 7.78 -3.13 2.36
N VAL A 41 7.50 -3.13 3.66
CA VAL A 41 8.21 -3.97 4.63
C VAL A 41 8.01 -5.45 4.35
N PHE A 42 6.79 -5.88 4.01
CA PHE A 42 6.53 -7.26 3.64
C PHE A 42 7.21 -7.66 2.33
N ALA A 43 7.03 -6.87 1.26
CA ALA A 43 7.65 -7.16 -0.03
C ALA A 43 9.18 -7.21 0.11
N PHE A 44 9.78 -6.24 0.79
CA PHE A 44 11.21 -6.17 1.02
C PHE A 44 11.71 -7.33 1.90
N GLY A 45 11.02 -7.67 2.98
CA GLY A 45 11.41 -8.77 3.86
C GLY A 45 11.33 -10.15 3.20
N LEU A 46 10.39 -10.34 2.26
CA LEU A 46 10.28 -11.59 1.48
C LEU A 46 11.37 -11.70 0.40
N ILE A 47 11.74 -10.59 -0.23
CA ILE A 47 12.75 -10.56 -1.29
C ILE A 47 14.18 -10.53 -0.70
N VAL A 48 14.41 -9.73 0.33
CA VAL A 48 15.72 -9.46 0.93
C VAL A 48 15.88 -10.22 2.25
N LYS A 49 16.39 -11.44 2.15
CA LYS A 49 16.55 -12.35 3.30
C LYS A 49 17.57 -11.89 4.35
N LYS A 50 18.39 -10.88 4.04
CA LYS A 50 19.38 -10.29 4.96
C LYS A 50 18.91 -9.02 5.66
N ALA A 51 17.67 -8.59 5.41
CA ALA A 51 17.11 -7.40 6.02
C ALA A 51 16.99 -7.57 7.55
N PRO A 52 17.59 -6.69 8.37
CA PRO A 52 17.44 -6.75 9.82
C PRO A 52 16.01 -6.36 10.23
N PRO A 53 15.47 -6.89 11.34
CA PRO A 53 14.13 -6.53 11.83
C PRO A 53 13.95 -5.02 12.04
N MET A 54 15.02 -4.33 12.42
CA MET A 54 15.04 -2.87 12.57
C MET A 54 14.76 -2.11 11.27
N ALA A 55 15.11 -2.65 10.11
CA ALA A 55 14.76 -2.04 8.83
C ALA A 55 13.24 -2.00 8.63
N GLY A 56 12.52 -3.06 9.03
CA GLY A 56 11.06 -3.11 8.97
C GLY A 56 10.39 -2.06 9.87
N VAL A 57 10.87 -1.93 11.12
CA VAL A 57 10.36 -0.91 12.06
C VAL A 57 10.64 0.50 11.53
N ALA A 58 11.86 0.74 11.05
CA ALA A 58 12.24 2.02 10.47
C ALA A 58 11.40 2.36 9.22
N GLY A 59 11.09 1.37 8.37
CA GLY A 59 10.18 1.54 7.24
C GLY A 59 8.76 1.92 7.68
N LEU A 60 8.18 1.23 8.67
CA LEU A 60 6.85 1.58 9.17
C LEU A 60 6.79 3.00 9.74
N LEU A 61 7.79 3.38 10.54
CA LEU A 61 7.87 4.73 11.12
C LEU A 61 8.10 5.79 10.04
N THR A 62 8.97 5.52 9.07
CA THR A 62 9.22 6.42 7.94
C THR A 62 7.95 6.64 7.14
N ASN A 63 7.13 5.61 6.91
CA ASN A 63 5.86 5.77 6.22
C ASN A 63 4.93 6.74 6.93
N ILE A 64 4.78 6.61 8.25
CA ILE A 64 3.90 7.48 9.06
C ILE A 64 4.40 8.93 8.99
N VAL A 65 5.71 9.15 9.13
CA VAL A 65 6.32 10.48 9.09
C VAL A 65 6.24 11.11 7.71
N CYS A 66 6.62 10.38 6.65
CA CYS A 66 6.60 10.89 5.28
C CYS A 66 5.18 11.11 4.78
N TYR A 67 4.28 10.14 4.94
CA TYR A 67 2.90 10.28 4.49
C TYR A 67 2.16 11.35 5.30
N GLY A 68 2.29 11.33 6.63
CA GLY A 68 1.71 12.34 7.51
C GLY A 68 2.25 13.74 7.22
N GLY A 69 3.56 13.87 6.98
CA GLY A 69 4.19 15.12 6.56
C GLY A 69 3.63 15.62 5.23
N MET A 70 3.56 14.78 4.19
CA MET A 70 2.98 15.16 2.90
C MET A 70 1.49 15.52 3.01
N TYR A 71 0.74 14.81 3.85
CA TYR A 71 -0.67 15.11 4.10
C TYR A 71 -0.86 16.47 4.78
N LEU A 72 -0.08 16.76 5.83
CA LEU A 72 -0.13 18.04 6.54
C LEU A 72 0.35 19.20 5.67
N LEU A 73 1.42 19.02 4.90
CA LEU A 73 1.94 20.03 3.97
C LEU A 73 0.91 20.40 2.90
N GLY A 74 0.18 19.42 2.37
CA GLY A 74 -0.94 19.66 1.45
C GLY A 74 -2.10 20.38 2.15
N ARG A 75 -2.46 19.99 3.38
CA ARG A 75 -3.57 20.62 4.11
C ARG A 75 -3.30 22.06 4.55
N TYR A 76 -2.04 22.41 4.82
CA TYR A 76 -1.63 23.77 5.16
C TYR A 76 -1.26 24.63 3.93
N ASN A 77 -1.47 24.14 2.69
CA ASN A 77 -1.09 24.83 1.43
C ASN A 77 0.39 25.25 1.36
N ILE A 78 1.27 24.54 2.05
CA ILE A 78 2.73 24.83 2.06
C ILE A 78 3.42 24.05 0.93
N GLY A 79 2.83 22.95 0.46
CA GLY A 79 3.40 22.10 -0.59
C GLY A 79 2.42 21.81 -1.74
N PRO A 80 2.91 21.15 -2.81
CA PRO A 80 2.08 20.76 -3.95
C PRO A 80 0.96 19.81 -3.51
N GLU A 81 -0.23 20.00 -4.08
CA GLU A 81 -1.39 19.15 -3.81
C GLU A 81 -1.22 17.81 -4.53
N ILE A 82 -0.57 16.85 -3.86
CA ILE A 82 -0.32 15.51 -4.40
C ILE A 82 -1.52 14.63 -4.08
N GLN A 83 -2.14 14.00 -5.09
CA GLN A 83 -3.22 13.02 -4.90
C GLN A 83 -2.78 11.88 -3.96
N PHE A 84 -3.70 11.39 -3.13
CA PHE A 84 -3.45 10.33 -2.15
C PHE A 84 -2.72 9.09 -2.73
N LEU A 85 -3.03 8.71 -3.98
CA LEU A 85 -2.40 7.58 -4.68
C LEU A 85 -0.92 7.84 -4.98
N ASN A 86 -0.58 9.04 -5.44
CA ASN A 86 0.80 9.43 -5.69
C ASN A 86 1.58 9.54 -4.37
N ARG A 87 0.97 10.06 -3.30
CA ARG A 87 1.58 10.06 -1.95
C ARG A 87 1.92 8.64 -1.50
N MET A 88 1.02 7.67 -1.73
CA MET A 88 1.28 6.27 -1.40
C MET A 88 2.44 5.68 -2.21
N ALA A 89 2.50 5.95 -3.51
CA ALA A 89 3.59 5.49 -4.37
C ALA A 89 4.96 6.06 -3.95
N ILE A 90 5.01 7.36 -3.62
CA ILE A 90 6.23 8.02 -3.15
C ILE A 90 6.67 7.42 -1.80
N CYS A 91 5.75 7.25 -0.85
CA CYS A 91 6.08 6.66 0.44
C CYS A 91 6.56 5.21 0.31
N PHE A 92 5.98 4.43 -0.59
CA PHE A 92 6.47 3.09 -0.91
C PHE A 92 7.92 3.11 -1.41
N GLY A 93 8.25 4.02 -2.33
CA GLY A 93 9.63 4.20 -2.82
C GLY A 93 10.61 4.63 -1.72
N ILE A 94 10.23 5.60 -0.89
CA ILE A 94 11.05 6.06 0.25
C ILE A 94 11.31 4.91 1.22
N ASN A 95 10.29 4.10 1.54
CA ASN A 95 10.46 2.95 2.42
C ASN A 95 11.44 1.93 1.88
N ILE A 96 11.36 1.60 0.59
CA ILE A 96 12.33 0.72 -0.05
C ILE A 96 13.74 1.30 0.08
N VAL A 97 13.93 2.58 -0.19
CA VAL A 97 15.24 3.25 -0.09
C VAL A 97 15.78 3.19 1.35
N VAL A 98 14.98 3.57 2.35
CA VAL A 98 15.39 3.55 3.75
C VAL A 98 15.74 2.15 4.22
N MET A 99 14.90 1.15 3.91
CA MET A 99 15.20 -0.24 4.25
C MET A 99 16.44 -0.78 3.54
N THR A 100 16.65 -0.38 2.29
CA THR A 100 17.86 -0.74 1.52
C THR A 100 19.10 -0.16 2.17
N ILE A 101 19.09 1.13 2.52
CA ILE A 101 20.21 1.80 3.21
C ILE A 101 20.52 1.08 4.52
N ILE A 102 19.52 0.82 5.36
CA ILE A 102 19.71 0.13 6.64
C ILE A 102 20.26 -1.28 6.43
N THR A 103 19.77 -2.00 5.42
CA THR A 103 20.21 -3.37 5.13
C THR A 103 21.64 -3.40 4.58
N VAL A 104 22.06 -2.39 3.80
CA VAL A 104 23.44 -2.29 3.29
C VAL A 104 24.41 -1.90 4.40
N LEU A 105 24.01 -0.98 5.29
CA LEU A 105 24.86 -0.53 6.40
C LEU A 105 24.97 -1.55 7.53
N LYS A 106 23.88 -2.29 7.80
CA LYS A 106 23.80 -3.28 8.88
C LYS A 106 23.10 -4.55 8.43
N PRO A 107 23.68 -5.30 7.47
CA PRO A 107 23.11 -6.57 7.03
C PRO A 107 23.15 -7.58 8.17
N MET A 108 22.19 -8.52 8.17
CA MET A 108 22.22 -9.63 9.13
C MET A 108 23.34 -10.62 8.78
N ASP A 109 24.10 -11.07 9.78
CA ASP A 109 25.22 -12.02 9.61
C ASP A 109 24.78 -13.36 9.01
N LYS A 110 23.56 -13.79 9.35
CA LYS A 110 22.93 -14.99 8.80
C LYS A 110 21.64 -14.58 8.10
N PRO A 111 21.42 -14.99 6.83
CA PRO A 111 20.15 -14.75 6.17
C PRO A 111 19.03 -15.50 6.88
N ILE A 112 17.85 -14.91 6.93
CA ILE A 112 16.65 -15.55 7.49
C ILE A 112 16.35 -16.81 6.67
N VAL A 113 16.42 -17.97 7.33
CA VAL A 113 16.04 -19.26 6.76
C VAL A 113 14.54 -19.42 6.97
N PHE A 114 13.76 -19.25 5.91
CA PHE A 114 12.36 -19.63 5.91
C PHE A 114 12.27 -21.16 5.94
N GLU A 115 12.12 -21.76 7.14
CA GLU A 115 11.82 -23.18 7.24
C GLU A 115 10.45 -23.45 6.60
N LYS A 116 10.44 -24.09 5.43
CA LYS A 116 9.22 -24.55 4.77
C LYS A 116 8.62 -25.71 5.58
N LYS A 117 7.92 -25.41 6.67
CA LYS A 117 7.10 -26.38 7.41
C LYS A 117 5.74 -26.60 6.73
N THR A 118 5.75 -26.88 5.43
CA THR A 118 4.51 -27.03 4.67
C THR A 118 4.64 -28.15 3.65
N ALA A 119 3.89 -29.24 3.89
CA ALA A 119 3.55 -30.28 2.92
C ALA A 119 2.49 -29.78 1.89
N LEU A 120 2.46 -28.48 1.60
CA LEU A 120 1.52 -27.87 0.66
C LEU A 120 2.10 -27.96 -0.76
N ASN A 121 1.43 -28.73 -1.61
CA ASN A 121 1.75 -28.85 -3.02
C ASN A 121 1.36 -27.54 -3.73
N LEU A 122 2.31 -26.62 -3.89
CA LEU A 122 2.15 -25.34 -4.60
C LEU A 122 2.05 -25.50 -6.14
N LYS A 123 1.77 -26.71 -6.64
CA LYS A 123 1.58 -26.92 -8.08
C LYS A 123 0.29 -26.21 -8.50
N SER A 124 0.46 -25.07 -9.16
CA SER A 124 -0.63 -24.27 -9.70
C SER A 124 -1.55 -25.15 -10.55
N SER A 125 -2.85 -25.10 -10.26
CA SER A 125 -3.85 -25.85 -11.02
C SER A 125 -3.98 -25.25 -12.41
N ARG A 126 -3.96 -26.11 -13.44
CA ARG A 126 -4.10 -25.69 -14.84
C ARG A 126 -5.40 -24.91 -15.08
N GLY A 127 -6.45 -25.21 -14.32
CA GLY A 127 -7.73 -24.48 -14.34
C GLY A 127 -7.62 -23.08 -13.74
N ALA A 128 -6.91 -22.91 -12.62
CA ALA A 128 -6.70 -21.60 -12.01
C ALA A 128 -5.86 -20.68 -12.90
N PHE A 129 -4.86 -21.23 -13.59
CA PHE A 129 -4.06 -20.48 -14.56
C PHE A 129 -4.91 -19.99 -15.75
N MET A 130 -5.74 -20.88 -16.32
CA MET A 130 -6.61 -20.52 -17.44
C MET A 130 -7.67 -19.49 -17.06
N ALA A 131 -8.29 -19.64 -15.88
CA ALA A 131 -9.21 -18.63 -15.33
C ALA A 131 -8.52 -17.27 -15.14
N GLY A 132 -7.28 -17.25 -14.63
CA GLY A 132 -6.49 -16.03 -14.50
C GLY A 132 -6.27 -15.31 -15.82
N ILE A 133 -5.93 -16.05 -16.89
CA ILE A 133 -5.78 -15.48 -18.23
C ILE A 133 -7.10 -14.85 -18.72
N VAL A 134 -8.22 -15.57 -18.56
CA VAL A 134 -9.54 -15.07 -18.99
C VAL A 134 -9.88 -13.75 -18.28
N VAL A 135 -9.65 -13.65 -16.97
CA VAL A 135 -9.91 -12.42 -16.21
C VAL A 135 -9.04 -11.26 -16.69
N VAL A 136 -7.76 -11.51 -16.98
CA VAL A 136 -6.85 -10.48 -17.53
C VAL A 136 -7.34 -10.00 -18.90
N VAL A 137 -7.71 -10.92 -19.79
CA VAL A 137 -8.22 -10.59 -21.13
C VAL A 137 -9.51 -9.76 -21.04
N ILE A 138 -10.47 -10.17 -20.21
CA ILE A 138 -11.72 -9.40 -20.00
C ILE A 138 -11.41 -8.00 -19.49
N THR A 139 -10.49 -7.87 -18.54
CA THR A 139 -10.08 -6.56 -18.00
C THR A 139 -9.49 -5.68 -19.10
N LEU A 140 -8.58 -6.22 -19.93
CA LEU A 140 -8.01 -5.50 -21.07
C LEU A 140 -9.08 -5.06 -22.07
N ILE A 141 -10.04 -5.94 -22.38
CA ILE A 141 -11.16 -5.61 -23.28
C ILE A 141 -11.98 -4.45 -22.71
N LEU A 142 -12.32 -4.48 -21.42
CA LEU A 142 -13.06 -3.38 -20.79
C LEU A 142 -12.28 -2.06 -20.87
N TYR A 143 -10.98 -2.08 -20.56
CA TYR A 143 -10.14 -0.88 -20.68
C TYR A 143 -10.05 -0.37 -22.12
N LEU A 144 -9.99 -1.26 -23.12
CA LEU A 144 -9.96 -0.87 -24.54
C LEU A 144 -11.31 -0.32 -25.02
N LEU A 145 -12.42 -0.92 -24.61
CA LEU A 145 -13.76 -0.48 -24.99
C LEU A 145 -14.09 0.90 -24.42
N PHE A 146 -13.71 1.17 -23.16
CA PHE A 146 -13.94 2.47 -22.49
C PHE A 146 -12.77 3.45 -22.64
N SER A 147 -11.73 3.09 -23.39
CA SER A 147 -10.64 3.99 -23.80
C SER A 147 -11.10 4.87 -24.98
N PRO A 148 -10.48 6.05 -25.18
CA PRO A 148 -10.74 6.94 -26.34
C PRO A 148 -10.53 6.30 -27.73
N ILE A 149 -10.01 5.07 -27.78
CA ILE A 149 -9.85 4.25 -29.00
C ILE A 149 -11.13 3.45 -29.32
N GLY A 150 -11.96 3.18 -28.31
CA GLY A 150 -13.14 2.29 -28.37
C GLY A 150 -14.48 3.02 -28.51
N LEU A 151 -15.43 2.66 -27.65
CA LEU A 151 -16.84 3.13 -27.64
C LEU A 151 -17.02 4.50 -26.99
N ALA A 152 -16.05 4.95 -26.18
CA ALA A 152 -16.07 6.25 -25.51
C ALA A 152 -15.46 7.35 -26.40
N LYS A 153 -15.93 7.45 -27.64
CA LYS A 153 -15.55 8.49 -28.60
C LYS A 153 -16.62 9.59 -28.64
#